data_AF-A0A536EF70-F1
#
_entry.id   AF-A0A536EF70-F1
#
_cell.length_a   1.000
_cell.length_b   1.000
_cell.length_c   1.000
_cell.angle_alpha   90.00
_cell.angle_beta   90.00
_cell.angle_gamma   90.00
#
_symmetry.space_group_name_H-M   'P 1'
#
loop_
_entity.id
_entity.type
_entity.pdbx_description
1 polymer ?
#
loop_
_entity_poly.entity_id
_entity_poly.type
_entity_poly.pdbx_seq_one_letter_code
_entity_poly.pdbx_strand_id
1 'polypeptide(L)'
;DRALIREGQALVRGCLRIGQPGPYQIQAAINAVHCDASTAVATDWWQILQLYNQLMALAPSPVVALNRAVAVAEVEGPDAALSLVDGLDLGRYHLFHAIRADLLRRLGRNADAAGAYEAAIAGTENVAERDYLRGKLQAVAGPR
;
A
#
# COMPACT_ATOMS: atom_id res chain seq x y z
N ASP A 1 -23.02 0.10 -16.29
CA ASP A 1 -21.91 0.38 -15.36
C ASP A 1 -20.49 -0.01 -15.77
N ARG A 2 -20.19 -1.20 -16.32
CA ARG A 2 -18.80 -1.47 -16.79
C ARG A 2 -18.30 -0.56 -17.91
N ALA A 3 -19.21 -0.03 -18.74
CA ALA A 3 -18.86 0.90 -19.80
C ALA A 3 -18.34 2.25 -19.27
N LEU A 4 -18.99 2.80 -18.23
CA LEU A 4 -18.59 4.06 -17.58
C LEU A 4 -17.25 3.94 -16.86
N ILE A 5 -16.97 2.77 -16.24
CA ILE A 5 -15.67 2.48 -15.62
C ILE A 5 -14.56 2.43 -16.68
N ARG A 6 -14.78 1.71 -17.79
CA ARG A 6 -13.81 1.64 -18.90
C ARG A 6 -13.55 2.99 -19.56
N GLU A 7 -14.59 3.79 -19.73
CA GLU A 7 -14.50 5.15 -20.25
C GLU A 7 -13.70 6.06 -19.32
N GLY A 8 -13.99 6.04 -18.02
CA GLY A 8 -13.20 6.76 -17.01
C GLY A 8 -11.72 6.35 -17.01
N GLN A 9 -11.43 5.05 -17.11
CA GLN A 9 -10.06 4.54 -17.21
C GLN A 9 -9.38 4.96 -18.54
N ALA A 10 -10.11 4.98 -19.65
CA ALA A 10 -9.58 5.43 -20.94
C ALA A 10 -9.26 6.92 -20.93
N LEU A 11 -10.08 7.75 -20.26
CA LEU A 11 -9.85 9.18 -20.07
C LEU A 11 -8.61 9.43 -19.21
N VAL A 12 -8.46 8.72 -18.08
CA VAL A 12 -7.26 8.80 -17.24
C VAL A 12 -6.01 8.39 -18.02
N ARG A 13 -6.06 7.28 -18.77
CA ARG A 13 -4.97 6.85 -19.67
C ARG A 13 -4.69 7.87 -20.79
N GLY A 14 -5.71 8.60 -21.26
CA GLY A 14 -5.58 9.70 -22.20
C GLY A 14 -4.84 10.91 -21.62
N CYS A 15 -5.18 11.32 -20.39
CA CYS A 15 -4.53 12.44 -19.70
C CYS A 15 -3.05 12.17 -19.40
N LEU A 16 -2.68 10.93 -19.07
CA LEU A 16 -1.28 10.53 -18.88
C LEU A 16 -0.43 10.71 -20.16
N ARG A 17 -1.07 10.62 -21.33
CA ARG A 17 -0.42 10.74 -22.65
C ARG A 17 -0.04 12.18 -23.02
N ILE A 18 -0.58 13.19 -22.31
CA ILE A 18 -0.26 14.61 -22.52
C ILE A 18 1.12 14.97 -21.94
N GLY A 19 1.81 14.01 -21.30
CA GLY A 19 3.25 14.08 -21.04
C GLY A 19 3.67 14.81 -19.76
N GLN A 20 2.73 15.44 -19.04
CA GLN A 20 2.96 16.01 -17.71
C GLN A 20 1.72 15.88 -16.81
N PRO A 21 1.40 14.67 -16.32
CA PRO A 21 0.31 14.51 -15.36
C PRO A 21 0.68 15.15 -14.01
N GLY A 22 -0.24 15.90 -13.42
CA GLY A 22 -0.14 16.38 -12.05
C GLY A 22 -0.45 15.30 -11.01
N PRO A 23 -0.24 15.56 -9.72
CA PRO A 23 -0.37 14.57 -8.65
C PRO A 23 -1.72 13.84 -8.63
N TYR A 24 -2.82 14.56 -8.84
CA TYR A 24 -4.16 13.98 -8.87
C TYR A 24 -4.39 13.04 -10.05
N GLN A 25 -3.83 13.35 -11.22
CA GLN A 25 -3.93 12.48 -12.40
C GLN A 25 -3.14 11.19 -12.18
N ILE A 26 -2.00 11.25 -11.49
CA ILE A 26 -1.22 10.05 -11.14
C ILE A 26 -1.94 9.22 -10.08
N GLN A 27 -2.51 9.84 -9.06
CA GLN A 27 -3.33 9.14 -8.06
C GLN A 27 -4.55 8.46 -8.71
N ALA A 28 -5.22 9.14 -9.65
CA ALA A 28 -6.31 8.56 -10.42
C ALA A 28 -5.84 7.37 -11.27
N ALA A 29 -4.64 7.44 -11.84
CA ALA A 29 -4.04 6.33 -12.57
C ALA A 29 -3.76 5.13 -11.65
N ILE A 30 -3.19 5.34 -10.46
CA ILE A 30 -2.96 4.28 -9.47
C ILE A 30 -4.27 3.57 -9.12
N ASN A 31 -5.33 4.35 -8.84
CA ASN A 31 -6.66 3.80 -8.57
C ASN A 31 -7.23 3.04 -9.77
N ALA A 32 -7.04 3.54 -10.99
CA ALA A 32 -7.50 2.86 -12.20
C ALA A 32 -6.85 1.49 -12.37
N VAL A 33 -5.54 1.37 -12.08
CA VAL A 33 -4.81 0.09 -12.14
C VAL A 33 -5.35 -0.89 -11.09
N HIS A 34 -5.62 -0.43 -9.86
CA HIS A 34 -6.27 -1.27 -8.85
C HIS A 34 -7.67 -1.74 -9.27
N CYS A 35 -8.47 -0.88 -9.88
CA CYS A 35 -9.84 -1.22 -10.30
C CYS A 35 -9.90 -2.15 -11.52
N ASP A 36 -8.87 -2.17 -12.37
CA ASP A 36 -8.78 -3.09 -13.51
C ASP A 36 -8.50 -4.54 -13.08
N ALA A 37 -7.97 -4.75 -11.86
CA ALA A 37 -7.63 -6.05 -11.33
C ALA A 37 -8.83 -6.72 -10.62
N SER A 38 -9.07 -8.00 -10.90
CA SER A 38 -10.10 -8.79 -10.19
C SER A 38 -9.67 -9.25 -8.80
N THR A 39 -8.36 -9.26 -8.53
CA THR A 39 -7.74 -9.61 -7.25
C THR A 39 -6.47 -8.78 -7.05
N ALA A 40 -5.98 -8.68 -5.82
CA ALA A 40 -4.71 -8.01 -5.54
C ALA A 40 -3.55 -8.63 -6.35
N VAL A 41 -3.53 -9.95 -6.52
CA VAL A 41 -2.49 -10.66 -7.30
C VAL A 41 -2.57 -10.35 -8.80
N ALA A 42 -3.76 -10.02 -9.31
CA ALA A 42 -3.95 -9.63 -10.70
C ALA A 42 -3.62 -8.14 -10.98
N THR A 43 -3.22 -7.38 -9.96
CA THR A 43 -2.86 -5.98 -10.11
C THR A 43 -1.50 -5.86 -10.81
N ASP A 44 -1.37 -4.95 -11.77
CA ASP A 44 -0.08 -4.59 -12.36
C ASP A 44 0.74 -3.76 -11.37
N TRP A 45 1.39 -4.45 -10.43
CA TRP A 45 2.21 -3.84 -9.38
C TRP A 45 3.43 -3.11 -9.94
N TRP A 46 3.97 -3.55 -11.08
CA TRP A 46 5.06 -2.85 -11.74
C TRP A 46 4.60 -1.47 -12.22
N GLN A 47 3.43 -1.39 -12.86
CA GLN A 47 2.83 -0.12 -13.27
C GLN A 47 2.55 0.78 -12.05
N ILE A 48 2.00 0.23 -10.96
CA ILE A 48 1.77 0.98 -9.73
C ILE A 48 3.07 1.55 -9.17
N LEU A 49 4.15 0.76 -9.13
CA LEU A 49 5.44 1.23 -8.66
C LEU A 49 5.98 2.38 -9.52
N GLN A 50 5.85 2.31 -10.85
CA GLN A 50 6.25 3.40 -11.73
C GLN A 50 5.43 4.68 -11.49
N LEU A 51 4.12 4.55 -11.27
CA LEU A 51 3.26 5.69 -10.94
C LEU A 51 3.62 6.31 -9.58
N TYR A 52 3.94 5.50 -8.56
CA TYR A 52 4.43 6.01 -7.29
C TYR A 52 5.81 6.66 -7.39
N ASN A 53 6.71 6.16 -8.24
CA ASN A 53 8.00 6.82 -8.52
C ASN A 53 7.78 8.23 -9.10
N GLN A 54 6.85 8.37 -10.06
CA GLN A 54 6.48 9.67 -10.62
C GLN A 54 5.82 10.58 -9.57
N LEU A 55 4.91 10.04 -8.75
CA LEU A 55 4.24 10.80 -7.70
C LEU A 55 5.25 11.29 -6.65
N MET A 56 6.21 10.46 -6.25
CA MET A 56 7.28 10.86 -5.33
C MET A 56 8.16 11.98 -5.88
N ALA A 57 8.44 11.99 -7.19
CA ALA A 57 9.22 13.05 -7.82
C ALA A 57 8.46 14.39 -7.87
N LEU A 58 7.13 14.34 -8.04
CA LEU A 58 6.29 15.54 -8.17
C LEU A 58 5.77 16.09 -6.83
N ALA A 59 5.47 15.21 -5.88
CA ALA A 59 4.84 15.55 -4.60
C ALA A 59 5.36 14.62 -3.48
N PRO A 60 6.64 14.77 -3.08
CA PRO A 60 7.23 13.92 -2.06
C PRO A 60 6.53 14.11 -0.71
N SER A 61 6.15 13.01 -0.08
CA SER A 61 5.68 13.00 1.30
C SER A 61 5.91 11.63 1.95
N PRO A 62 5.99 11.57 3.29
CA PRO A 62 6.11 10.30 4.00
C PRO A 62 4.98 9.31 3.67
N VAL A 63 3.75 9.80 3.47
CA VAL A 63 2.59 8.95 3.11
C VAL A 63 2.75 8.37 1.70
N VAL A 64 3.20 9.17 0.73
CA VAL A 64 3.48 8.66 -0.63
C VAL A 64 4.63 7.64 -0.59
N ALA A 65 5.67 7.88 0.21
CA ALA A 65 6.78 6.95 0.39
C ALA A 65 6.32 5.62 1.01
N LEU A 66 5.45 5.67 2.03
CA LEU A 66 4.84 4.49 2.65
C LEU A 66 4.00 3.69 1.64
N ASN A 67 3.15 4.36 0.87
CA ASN A 67 2.33 3.70 -0.15
C ASN A 67 3.18 3.09 -1.27
N ARG A 68 4.25 3.78 -1.68
CA ARG A 68 5.24 3.24 -2.63
C ARG A 68 5.89 1.97 -2.09
N ALA A 69 6.20 1.89 -0.80
CA ALA A 69 6.82 0.71 -0.21
C ALA A 69 5.91 -0.53 -0.33
N VAL A 70 4.58 -0.37 -0.31
CA VAL A 70 3.64 -1.47 -0.60
C VAL A 70 3.83 -1.98 -2.03
N ALA A 71 3.97 -1.09 -3.02
CA ALA A 71 4.24 -1.50 -4.40
C ALA A 71 5.60 -2.20 -4.55
N VAL A 72 6.64 -1.73 -3.84
CA VAL A 72 7.94 -2.41 -3.76
C VAL A 72 7.79 -3.81 -3.17
N ALA A 73 6.96 -4.00 -2.15
CA ALA A 73 6.77 -5.31 -1.53
C ALA A 73 6.23 -6.36 -2.51
N GLU A 74 5.41 -5.94 -3.47
CA GLU A 74 4.80 -6.81 -4.48
C GLU A 74 5.71 -7.04 -5.68
N VAL A 75 6.60 -6.09 -6.02
CA VAL A 75 7.51 -6.20 -7.17
C VAL A 75 8.86 -6.80 -6.79
N GLU A 76 9.46 -6.31 -5.70
CA GLU A 76 10.85 -6.61 -5.28
C GLU A 76 10.88 -7.49 -4.03
N GLY A 77 9.76 -7.60 -3.31
CA GLY A 77 9.60 -8.48 -2.16
C GLY A 77 9.57 -7.75 -0.82
N PRO A 78 9.12 -8.46 0.25
CA PRO A 78 8.84 -7.85 1.53
C PRO A 78 10.07 -7.31 2.27
N ASP A 79 11.26 -7.86 2.02
CA ASP A 79 12.51 -7.42 2.64
C ASP A 79 12.94 -6.02 2.16
N ALA A 80 12.93 -5.80 0.84
CA ALA A 80 13.21 -4.50 0.23
C ALA A 80 12.23 -3.43 0.71
N ALA A 81 10.94 -3.78 0.77
CA ALA A 81 9.91 -2.88 1.28
C ALA A 81 10.08 -2.56 2.77
N LEU A 82 10.41 -3.55 3.60
CA LEU A 82 10.60 -3.34 5.03
C LEU A 82 11.75 -2.36 5.30
N SER A 83 12.86 -2.50 4.57
CA SER A 83 13.99 -1.58 4.65
C SER A 83 13.59 -0.12 4.33
N LEU A 84 12.69 0.08 3.35
CA LEU A 84 12.16 1.41 3.03
C LEU A 84 11.24 1.92 4.14
N VAL A 85 10.34 1.08 4.66
CA VAL A 85 9.39 1.44 5.71
C VAL A 85 10.14 1.82 6.99
N ASP A 86 11.11 1.03 7.44
CA ASP A 86 11.87 1.28 8.66
C ASP A 86 12.65 2.62 8.63
N GLY A 87 12.90 3.19 7.45
CA GLY A 87 13.50 4.52 7.28
C GLY A 87 12.52 5.70 7.37
N LEU A 88 11.22 5.47 7.51
CA LEU A 88 10.20 6.53 7.55
C LEU A 88 9.91 6.99 8.99
N ASP A 89 9.89 8.31 9.21
CA ASP A 89 9.46 8.90 10.48
C ASP A 89 7.92 9.01 10.56
N LEU A 90 7.26 7.86 10.65
CA LEU A 90 5.80 7.72 10.69
C LEU A 90 5.31 6.94 11.92
N GLY A 91 6.09 6.90 13.00
CA GLY A 91 5.80 6.07 14.18
C GLY A 91 4.49 6.39 14.91
N ARG A 92 3.85 7.55 14.65
CA ARG A 92 2.52 7.90 15.18
C ARG A 92 1.37 7.51 14.25
N TYR A 93 1.65 7.07 13.02
CA TYR A 93 0.64 6.74 12.03
C TYR A 93 0.31 5.25 12.07
N HIS A 94 -0.93 4.88 12.39
CA HIS A 94 -1.28 3.46 12.57
C HIS A 94 -1.11 2.63 11.29
N LEU A 95 -1.36 3.20 10.11
CA LEU A 95 -1.15 2.48 8.83
C LEU A 95 0.32 2.14 8.57
N PHE A 96 1.26 2.94 9.09
CA PHE A 96 2.68 2.59 9.04
C PHE A 96 2.93 1.28 9.79
N HIS A 97 2.38 1.15 11.00
CA HIS A 97 2.51 -0.07 11.80
C HIS A 97 1.81 -1.27 11.16
N ALA A 98 0.63 -1.07 10.55
CA ALA A 98 -0.09 -2.13 9.87
C ALA A 98 0.68 -2.69 8.67
N ILE A 99 1.26 -1.82 7.84
CA ILE A 99 2.10 -2.21 6.69
C ILE A 99 3.36 -2.91 7.18
N ARG A 100 4.06 -2.34 8.16
CA ARG A 100 5.25 -2.94 8.76
C ARG A 100 4.98 -4.34 9.31
N ALA A 101 3.86 -4.53 10.01
CA ALA A 101 3.43 -5.82 10.54
C ALA A 101 3.21 -6.87 9.45
N ASP A 102 2.55 -6.50 8.34
CA ASP A 102 2.33 -7.41 7.22
C ASP A 102 3.65 -7.85 6.55
N LEU A 103 4.59 -6.91 6.37
CA LEU A 103 5.91 -7.21 5.81
C LEU A 103 6.69 -8.17 6.70
N LEU A 104 6.74 -7.91 8.01
CA LEU A 104 7.39 -8.78 8.99
C LEU A 104 6.77 -10.18 9.01
N ARG A 105 5.43 -10.27 8.94
CA ARG A 105 4.71 -11.53 8.84
C ARG A 105 5.08 -12.31 7.58
N ARG A 106 5.16 -11.63 6.42
CA ARG A 106 5.56 -12.25 5.14
C ARG A 106 7.00 -12.78 5.17
N LEU A 107 7.85 -12.20 6.01
CA LEU A 107 9.23 -12.64 6.28
C LEU A 107 9.33 -13.71 7.38
N GLY A 108 8.20 -14.15 7.98
CA GLY A 108 8.19 -15.11 9.07
C GLY A 108 8.66 -14.56 10.42
N ARG A 109 8.85 -13.24 10.54
CA ARG A 109 9.27 -12.56 11.77
C ARG A 109 8.07 -12.29 12.69
N ASN A 110 7.45 -13.38 13.15
CA ASN A 110 6.14 -13.34 13.81
C ASN A 110 6.10 -12.51 15.10
N ALA A 111 7.15 -12.55 15.93
CA ALA A 111 7.21 -11.77 17.17
C ALA A 111 7.24 -10.25 16.88
N ASP A 112 8.08 -9.84 15.92
CA ASP A 112 8.16 -8.44 15.49
C ASP A 112 6.84 -7.98 14.84
N ALA A 113 6.24 -8.85 14.03
CA ALA A 113 4.94 -8.60 13.40
C ALA A 113 3.84 -8.41 14.45
N ALA A 114 3.83 -9.21 15.51
CA ALA A 114 2.86 -9.09 16.60
C ALA A 114 2.94 -7.71 17.28
N GLY A 115 4.15 -7.25 17.65
CA GLY A 115 4.33 -5.92 18.24
C GLY A 115 3.89 -4.79 17.31
N ALA A 116 4.15 -4.92 16.00
CA ALA A 116 3.69 -3.94 15.02
C ALA A 116 2.15 -3.96 14.84
N TYR A 117 1.50 -5.13 14.84
CA TYR A 117 0.04 -5.22 14.82
C TYR A 117 -0.59 -4.59 16.07
N GLU A 118 -0.01 -4.79 17.26
CA GLU A 118 -0.47 -4.17 18.50
C GLU A 118 -0.41 -2.63 18.42
N ALA A 119 0.70 -2.08 17.90
CA ALA A 119 0.83 -0.64 17.68
C ALA A 119 -0.20 -0.10 16.67
N ALA A 120 -0.47 -0.84 15.59
CA ALA A 120 -1.50 -0.48 14.61
C ALA A 120 -2.91 -0.49 15.24
N ILE A 121 -3.24 -1.52 16.03
CA ILE A 121 -4.52 -1.67 16.72
C ILE A 121 -4.76 -0.53 17.72
N ALA A 122 -3.72 -0.12 18.44
CA ALA A 122 -3.81 0.97 19.41
C ALA A 122 -4.10 2.33 18.75
N GLY A 123 -3.73 2.52 17.49
CA GLY A 123 -3.85 3.80 16.78
C GLY A 123 -5.07 3.93 15.85
N THR A 124 -5.91 2.90 15.71
CA THR A 124 -7.16 2.98 14.91
C THR A 124 -8.42 3.04 15.78
N GLU A 125 -9.32 3.96 15.44
CA GLU A 125 -10.67 4.06 16.02
C GLU A 125 -11.70 3.24 15.24
N ASN A 126 -11.36 2.76 14.04
CA ASN A 126 -12.26 2.01 13.18
C ASN A 126 -12.38 0.56 13.68
N VAL A 127 -13.57 0.17 14.12
CA VAL A 127 -13.85 -1.15 14.69
C VAL A 127 -13.58 -2.27 13.68
N ALA A 128 -13.98 -2.10 12.41
CA ALA A 128 -13.78 -3.12 11.38
C ALA A 128 -12.29 -3.34 11.06
N GLU A 129 -11.53 -2.25 10.98
CA GLU A 129 -10.07 -2.33 10.81
C GLU A 129 -9.42 -3.00 12.03
N ARG A 130 -9.83 -2.61 13.23
CA ARG A 130 -9.31 -3.17 14.48
C ARG A 130 -9.52 -4.68 14.54
N ASP A 131 -10.71 -5.16 14.19
CA ASP A 131 -11.03 -6.59 14.21
C ASP A 131 -10.26 -7.36 13.13
N TYR A 132 -10.09 -6.77 11.94
CA TYR A 132 -9.23 -7.32 10.91
C TYR A 132 -7.78 -7.49 11.41
N LEU A 133 -7.21 -6.43 12.01
CA LEU A 133 -5.84 -6.46 12.54
C LEU A 133 -5.68 -7.44 13.70
N ARG A 134 -6.68 -7.58 14.57
CA ARG A 134 -6.69 -8.60 15.64
C ARG A 134 -6.65 -10.02 15.08
N GLY A 135 -7.39 -10.29 14.02
CA GLY A 135 -7.34 -11.58 13.33
C GLY A 135 -5.93 -11.89 12.79
N LYS A 136 -5.25 -10.88 12.23
CA LYS A 136 -3.86 -11.00 11.78
C LYS A 136 -2.87 -11.22 12.94
N LEU A 137 -3.04 -10.50 14.04
CA LEU A 137 -2.24 -10.66 15.26
C LEU A 137 -2.35 -12.09 15.82
N GLN A 138 -3.57 -12.63 15.92
CA GLN A 138 -3.79 -14.01 16.38
C GLN A 138 -3.09 -15.03 15.47
N ALA A 139 -3.15 -14.82 14.16
CA ALA A 139 -2.50 -15.72 13.20
C ALA A 139 -0.97 -15.78 13.35
N VAL A 140 -0.32 -14.70 13.81
CA VAL A 140 1.14 -14.67 14.03
C VAL A 140 1.56 -15.07 15.44
N ALA A 141 0.69 -14.90 16.44
CA ALA A 141 0.96 -15.30 17.82
C ALA A 141 0.90 -16.82 18.03
N GLY A 142 0.30 -17.57 17.10
CA GLY A 142 0.06 -19.01 17.23
C GLY A 142 -1.09 -19.34 18.18
N PRO A 143 -1.63 -20.58 18.16
CA PRO A 143 -2.55 -21.04 19.19
C PRO A 143 -1.82 -21.05 20.53
N ARG A 144 -2.42 -20.40 21.53
CA ARG A 144 -1.99 -20.52 22.93
C ARG A 144 -2.21 -21.93 23.46
#